data_AF-A0A2S2Q9S0-F1
#
_entry.id   AF-A0A2S2Q9S0-F1
#
_cell.length_a   1.000
_cell.length_b   1.000
_cell.length_c   1.000
_cell.angle_alpha   90.00
_cell.angle_beta   90.00
_cell.angle_gamma   90.00
#
_symmetry.space_group_name_H-M   'P 1'
#
loop_
_entity.id
_entity.type
_entity.pdbx_description
1 polymer ?
#
loop_
_entity_poly.entity_id
_entity_poly.type
_entity_poly.pdbx_seq_one_letter_code
_entity_poly.pdbx_strand_id
1 'polypeptide(L)'
;MEPATQVAGAQVIFDMDGLSLQQTWQFSPPFAKRIVDWLQDSVPARVKGIHIVNQPVIFNVVFNFFKPFLREKLRSRIIFHGTDRASLHKYLYQPCLPESYGGTLDVPRITGPQWYELLMTVTKEFEVINKYGYKQ
;
A
#
# COMPACT_ATOMS: atom_id res chain seq x y z
N MET A 1 3.92 -2.59 16.72
CA MET A 1 3.35 -1.41 16.02
C MET A 1 3.19 -0.30 17.04
N GLU A 2 3.61 0.92 16.73
CA GLU A 2 3.49 2.07 17.62
C GLU A 2 2.01 2.34 18.02
N PRO A 3 1.69 2.63 19.29
CA PRO A 3 0.32 2.85 19.76
C PRO A 3 -0.45 3.91 18.98
N ALA A 4 0.20 5.02 18.60
CA ALA A 4 -0.45 6.09 17.82
C ALA A 4 -1.01 5.56 16.49
N THR A 5 -0.23 4.75 15.78
CA THR A 5 -0.63 4.11 14.51
C THR A 5 -1.78 3.11 14.72
N GLN A 6 -1.83 2.39 15.85
CA GLN A 6 -2.92 1.46 16.14
C GLN A 6 -4.28 2.19 16.28
N VAL A 7 -4.27 3.39 16.87
CA VAL A 7 -5.47 4.23 17.05
C VAL A 7 -5.83 4.97 15.77
N ALA A 8 -4.85 5.64 15.16
CA ALA A 8 -5.06 6.52 14.00
C ALA A 8 -5.26 5.75 12.68
N GLY A 9 -4.67 4.57 12.55
CA GLY A 9 -4.60 3.81 11.31
C GLY A 9 -3.60 4.38 10.31
N ALA A 10 -3.62 3.87 9.08
CA ALA A 10 -2.68 4.22 8.02
C ALA A 10 -3.36 4.65 6.72
N GLN A 11 -2.77 5.62 6.04
CA GLN A 11 -3.06 5.97 4.65
C GLN A 11 -1.95 5.38 3.77
N VAL A 12 -2.30 4.71 2.68
CA VAL A 12 -1.32 4.03 1.82
C VAL A 12 -1.37 4.66 0.43
N ILE A 13 -0.22 5.04 -0.13
CA ILE A 13 -0.10 5.47 -1.53
C ILE A 13 0.54 4.32 -2.31
N PHE A 14 -0.12 3.89 -3.39
CA PHE A 14 0.47 3.03 -4.40
C PHE A 14 0.77 3.87 -5.64
N ASP A 15 2.06 4.08 -5.87
CA ASP A 15 2.57 4.69 -7.09
C ASP A 15 2.74 3.61 -8.16
N MET A 16 1.92 3.71 -9.21
CA MET A 16 1.85 2.74 -10.28
C MET A 16 2.62 3.17 -11.53
N ASP A 17 3.42 4.24 -11.42
CA ASP A 17 4.32 4.64 -12.49
C ASP A 17 5.31 3.52 -12.82
N GLY A 18 5.54 3.28 -14.12
CA GLY A 18 6.40 2.20 -14.60
C GLY A 18 5.83 0.78 -14.46
N LEU A 19 4.56 0.60 -14.08
CA LEU A 19 3.92 -0.73 -14.07
C LEU A 19 3.98 -1.38 -15.46
N SER A 20 4.70 -2.49 -15.58
CA SER A 20 4.88 -3.20 -16.84
C SER A 20 3.83 -4.29 -17.05
N LEU A 21 3.69 -4.73 -18.31
CA LEU A 21 2.84 -5.87 -18.64
C LEU A 21 3.35 -7.16 -17.97
N GLN A 22 4.67 -7.34 -17.88
CA GLN A 22 5.26 -8.51 -17.20
C GLN A 22 4.88 -8.58 -15.72
N GLN A 23 4.90 -7.43 -15.02
CA GLN A 23 4.44 -7.33 -13.64
C GLN A 23 2.93 -7.56 -13.54
N THR A 24 2.16 -7.03 -14.49
CA THR A 24 0.70 -7.20 -14.57
C THR A 24 0.30 -8.68 -14.60
N TRP A 25 1.02 -9.52 -15.33
CA TRP A 25 0.76 -10.97 -15.41
C TRP A 25 0.96 -11.73 -14.10
N GLN A 26 1.65 -11.16 -13.11
CA GLN A 26 1.80 -11.78 -11.79
C GLN A 26 0.54 -11.66 -10.92
N PHE A 27 -0.37 -10.73 -11.25
CA PHE A 27 -1.63 -10.54 -10.54
C PHE A 27 -2.69 -11.55 -11.00
N SER A 28 -2.56 -12.78 -10.53
CA SER A 28 -3.60 -13.81 -10.74
C SER A 28 -4.79 -13.65 -9.78
N PRO A 29 -5.99 -14.18 -10.11
CA PRO A 29 -7.14 -14.12 -9.19
C PRO A 29 -6.88 -14.75 -7.79
N PRO A 30 -6.20 -15.90 -7.65
CA PRO A 30 -5.83 -16.42 -6.33
C PRO A 30 -4.90 -15.48 -5.55
N PHE A 31 -3.96 -14.84 -6.24
CA PHE A 31 -3.08 -13.85 -5.63
C PHE A 31 -3.86 -12.61 -5.17
N ALA A 32 -4.73 -12.07 -6.02
CA ALA A 32 -5.60 -10.94 -5.68
C ALA A 32 -6.49 -11.25 -4.47
N LYS A 33 -7.11 -12.43 -4.43
CA LYS A 33 -7.92 -12.87 -3.27
C LYS A 33 -7.09 -12.89 -1.99
N ARG A 34 -5.88 -13.45 -2.00
CA ARG A 34 -4.99 -13.49 -0.82
C ARG A 34 -4.67 -12.09 -0.30
N ILE A 35 -4.37 -11.14 -1.19
CA ILE A 35 -4.07 -9.76 -0.81
C ILE A 35 -5.31 -9.08 -0.20
N VAL A 36 -6.50 -9.27 -0.80
CA VAL A 36 -7.74 -8.69 -0.30
C VAL A 36 -8.14 -9.29 1.05
N ASP A 37 -8.07 -10.60 1.22
CA ASP A 37 -8.33 -11.27 2.51
C ASP A 37 -7.37 -10.73 3.59
N TRP A 38 -6.08 -10.60 3.26
CA TRP A 38 -5.10 -10.03 4.18
C TRP A 38 -5.45 -8.59 4.58
N LEU A 39 -5.77 -7.72 3.62
CA LEU A 39 -6.12 -6.31 3.89
C LEU A 39 -7.41 -6.14 4.70
N GLN A 40 -8.38 -7.04 4.54
CA GLN A 40 -9.70 -6.92 5.16
C GLN A 40 -9.79 -7.58 6.53
N ASP A 41 -9.15 -8.74 6.69
CA ASP A 41 -9.43 -9.64 7.82
C ASP A 41 -8.18 -10.02 8.63
N SER A 42 -6.96 -9.91 8.05
CA SER A 42 -5.77 -10.49 8.68
C SER A 42 -4.70 -9.48 9.08
N VAL A 43 -4.64 -8.31 8.46
CA VAL A 43 -3.65 -7.30 8.82
C VAL A 43 -4.02 -6.66 10.16
N PRO A 44 -3.12 -6.64 11.16
CA PRO A 44 -3.37 -6.00 12.45
C PRO A 44 -3.19 -4.47 12.36
N ALA A 45 -3.70 -3.86 11.29
CA ALA A 45 -3.58 -2.44 10.99
C ALA A 45 -4.92 -1.90 10.46
N ARG A 46 -5.29 -0.69 10.88
CA ARG A 46 -6.49 -0.02 10.36
C ARG A 46 -6.16 0.73 9.08
N VAL A 47 -6.47 0.16 7.92
CA VAL A 47 -6.35 0.85 6.62
C VAL A 47 -7.42 1.94 6.53
N LYS A 48 -7.02 3.22 6.52
CA LYS A 48 -7.93 4.37 6.43
C LYS A 48 -8.23 4.80 5.00
N GLY A 49 -7.26 4.60 4.10
CA GLY A 49 -7.38 4.89 2.67
C GLY A 49 -6.24 4.27 1.89
N ILE A 50 -6.53 3.95 0.63
CA ILE A 50 -5.60 3.41 -0.35
C ILE A 50 -5.69 4.33 -1.57
N HIS A 51 -4.61 5.06 -1.85
CA HIS A 51 -4.52 6.08 -2.86
C HIS A 51 -3.67 5.56 -4.02
N ILE A 52 -4.30 5.35 -5.18
CA ILE A 52 -3.62 4.89 -6.39
C ILE A 52 -3.26 6.12 -7.23
N VAL A 53 -1.97 6.31 -7.49
CA VAL A 53 -1.44 7.42 -8.29
C VAL A 53 -0.66 6.88 -9.50
N ASN A 54 -0.59 7.68 -10.56
CA ASN A 54 0.14 7.38 -11.78
C ASN A 54 -0.22 6.05 -12.45
N GLN A 55 -1.43 5.53 -12.22
CA GLN A 55 -1.83 4.24 -12.78
C GLN A 55 -2.05 4.32 -14.30
N PRO A 56 -1.36 3.46 -15.09
CA PRO A 56 -1.56 3.38 -16.53
C PRO A 56 -2.90 2.68 -16.84
N VAL A 57 -3.38 2.80 -18.07
CA VAL A 57 -4.64 2.17 -18.51
C VAL A 57 -4.66 0.66 -18.26
N ILE A 58 -3.52 -0.02 -18.40
CA ILE A 58 -3.38 -1.47 -18.15
C ILE A 58 -3.69 -1.86 -16.69
N PHE A 59 -3.58 -0.94 -15.73
CA PHE A 59 -3.93 -1.19 -14.32
C PHE A 59 -5.40 -1.61 -14.15
N ASN A 60 -6.30 -1.20 -15.05
CA ASN A 60 -7.70 -1.63 -15.00
C ASN A 60 -7.84 -3.16 -15.08
N VAL A 61 -6.96 -3.84 -15.82
CA VAL A 61 -6.92 -5.31 -15.88
C VAL A 61 -6.57 -5.88 -14.51
N VAL A 62 -5.54 -5.33 -13.86
CA VAL A 62 -5.14 -5.72 -12.51
C VAL A 62 -6.31 -5.53 -11.56
N PHE A 63 -6.92 -4.34 -11.51
CA PHE A 63 -8.00 -4.03 -10.58
C PHE A 63 -9.23 -4.92 -10.78
N ASN A 64 -9.53 -5.35 -12.01
CA ASN A 64 -10.62 -6.29 -12.28
C ASN A 64 -10.43 -7.65 -11.61
N PHE A 65 -9.21 -8.08 -11.32
CA PHE A 65 -8.97 -9.29 -10.53
C PHE A 65 -9.21 -9.07 -9.02
N PHE A 66 -8.99 -7.87 -8.50
CA PHE A 66 -9.24 -7.55 -7.09
C PHE A 66 -10.73 -7.30 -6.81
N LYS A 67 -11.42 -6.61 -7.72
CA LYS A 67 -12.78 -6.10 -7.56
C LYS A 67 -13.81 -7.12 -7.03
N PRO A 68 -13.85 -8.40 -7.48
CA PRO A 68 -14.81 -9.38 -6.99
C PRO A 68 -14.68 -9.71 -5.50
N PHE A 69 -13.50 -9.51 -4.91
CA PHE A 69 -13.21 -9.87 -3.52
C PHE A 69 -13.36 -8.70 -2.54
N LEU A 70 -13.45 -7.47 -3.05
CA LEU A 70 -13.53 -6.27 -2.23
C LEU A 70 -14.91 -6.10 -1.58
N ARG A 71 -14.93 -6.07 -0.25
CA ARG A 71 -16.11 -5.68 0.52
C ARG A 71 -16.27 -4.16 0.50
N GLU A 72 -17.50 -3.70 0.74
CA GLU A 72 -17.87 -2.29 0.64
C GLU A 72 -16.94 -1.35 1.41
N LYS A 73 -16.57 -1.72 2.65
CA LYS A 73 -15.68 -0.95 3.51
C LYS A 73 -14.29 -0.72 2.94
N LEU A 74 -13.69 -1.74 2.30
CA LEU A 74 -12.36 -1.58 1.68
C LEU A 74 -12.50 -0.89 0.33
N ARG A 75 -13.52 -1.27 -0.45
CA ARG A 75 -13.81 -0.67 -1.76
C ARG A 75 -14.00 0.85 -1.66
N SER A 76 -14.70 1.35 -0.65
CA SER A 76 -14.91 2.79 -0.44
C SER A 76 -13.66 3.55 0.01
N ARG A 77 -12.59 2.83 0.38
CA ARG A 77 -11.31 3.40 0.81
C ARG A 77 -10.28 3.43 -0.31
N ILE A 78 -10.54 2.79 -1.46
CA ILE A 78 -9.66 2.83 -2.62
C ILE A 78 -10.04 4.04 -3.48
N ILE A 79 -9.08 4.93 -3.69
CA ILE A 79 -9.27 6.18 -4.43
C ILE A 79 -8.25 6.24 -5.55
N PHE A 80 -8.73 6.50 -6.76
CA PHE A 80 -7.92 6.62 -7.97
C PHE A 80 -7.68 8.09 -8.28
N HIS A 81 -6.41 8.49 -8.33
CA HIS A 81 -6.02 9.88 -8.59
C HIS A 81 -5.42 10.07 -9.98
N GLY A 82 -4.85 9.02 -10.58
CA GLY A 82 -4.09 9.18 -11.83
C GLY A 82 -2.93 10.15 -11.60
N THR A 83 -2.82 11.17 -12.45
CA THR A 83 -1.81 12.23 -12.32
C THR A 83 -2.31 13.46 -11.56
N ASP A 84 -3.59 13.51 -11.14
CA ASP A 84 -4.17 14.66 -10.44
C ASP A 84 -3.73 14.70 -8.96
N ARG A 85 -2.78 15.59 -8.66
CA ARG A 85 -2.30 15.81 -7.28
C ARG A 85 -3.27 16.59 -6.42
N ALA A 86 -4.11 17.46 -7.00
CA ALA A 86 -5.13 18.16 -6.23
C ALA A 86 -6.17 17.18 -5.67
N SER A 87 -6.51 16.13 -6.43
CA SER A 87 -7.34 15.03 -5.94
C SER A 87 -6.70 14.29 -4.76
N LEU A 88 -5.39 14.04 -4.79
CA LEU A 88 -4.66 13.41 -3.67
C LEU A 88 -4.67 14.29 -2.41
N HIS A 89 -4.44 15.60 -2.57
CA HIS A 89 -4.38 16.56 -1.47
C HIS A 89 -5.73 16.83 -0.80
N LYS A 90 -6.86 16.44 -1.40
CA LYS A 90 -8.16 16.40 -0.71
C LYS A 90 -8.19 15.41 0.46
N TYR A 91 -7.30 14.42 0.45
CA TYR A 91 -7.26 13.35 1.46
C TYR A 91 -6.01 13.41 2.34
N LEU A 92 -4.88 13.89 1.80
CA LEU A 92 -3.58 13.88 2.47
C LEU A 92 -3.02 15.30 2.59
N TYR A 93 -2.50 15.62 3.78
CA TYR A 93 -1.94 16.94 4.07
C TYR A 93 -0.63 17.16 3.30
N GLN A 94 -0.59 18.20 2.47
CA GLN A 94 0.50 18.49 1.54
C GLN A 94 1.89 18.57 2.21
N PRO A 95 2.06 19.21 3.38
CA PRO A 95 3.35 19.22 4.10
C PRO A 95 3.85 17.87 4.62
N CYS A 96 3.03 16.81 4.59
CA CYS A 96 3.45 15.46 4.95
C CYS A 96 3.86 14.60 3.74
N LEU A 97 3.80 15.15 2.53
CA LEU A 97 4.14 14.43 1.30
C LEU A 97 5.44 14.99 0.70
N PRO A 98 6.26 14.15 0.05
CA PRO A 98 7.40 14.63 -0.73
C PRO A 98 6.94 15.35 -2.01
N GLU A 99 7.86 16.08 -2.63
CA GLU A 99 7.61 16.85 -3.86
C GLU A 99 7.09 15.98 -5.02
N SER A 100 7.50 14.71 -5.12
CA SER A 100 7.02 13.77 -6.15
C SER A 100 5.51 13.54 -6.11
N TYR A 101 4.88 13.78 -4.96
CA TYR A 101 3.43 13.73 -4.76
C TYR A 101 2.81 15.12 -4.57
N GLY A 102 3.50 16.17 -5.01
CA GLY A 102 3.07 17.57 -4.92
C GLY A 102 3.13 18.16 -3.51
N GLY A 103 3.84 17.50 -2.59
CA GLY A 103 4.01 17.96 -1.22
C GLY A 103 5.20 18.90 -1.02
N THR A 104 5.46 19.24 0.24
CA THR A 104 6.58 20.12 0.63
C THR A 104 7.51 19.48 1.68
N LEU A 105 7.35 18.20 1.95
CA LEU A 105 8.20 17.47 2.88
C LEU A 105 9.55 17.19 2.21
N ASP A 106 10.61 17.78 2.74
CA ASP A 106 11.98 17.49 2.31
C ASP A 106 12.45 16.17 2.94
N VAL A 107 12.30 15.09 2.18
CA VAL A 107 12.79 13.75 2.54
C VAL A 107 13.47 13.10 1.34
N PRO A 108 14.65 12.47 1.54
CA PRO A 108 15.33 11.79 0.45
C PRO A 108 14.54 10.57 0.01
N ARG A 109 14.60 10.26 -1.30
CA ARG A 109 14.02 9.03 -1.83
C ARG A 109 14.80 7.82 -1.30
N ILE A 110 14.11 6.97 -0.55
CA ILE A 110 14.68 5.69 -0.08
C ILE A 110 14.80 4.73 -1.26
N THR A 111 16.01 4.21 -1.46
CA THR A 111 16.31 3.20 -2.49
C THR A 111 16.08 1.78 -1.97
N GLY A 112 16.00 0.81 -2.88
CA GLY A 112 15.86 -0.61 -2.52
C GLY A 112 16.94 -1.11 -1.54
N PRO A 113 18.24 -0.85 -1.77
CA PRO A 113 19.29 -1.24 -0.84
C PRO A 113 19.15 -0.61 0.55
N GLN A 114 18.85 0.69 0.63
CA GLN A 114 18.62 1.36 1.93
C GLN A 114 17.41 0.79 2.67
N TRP A 115 16.34 0.47 1.93
CA TRP A 115 15.17 -0.19 2.51
C TRP A 115 15.52 -1.58 3.04
N TYR A 116 16.31 -2.35 2.28
CA TYR A 116 16.79 -3.65 2.71
C TYR A 116 17.66 -3.55 3.98
N GLU A 117 18.60 -2.61 4.04
CA GLU A 117 19.42 -2.35 5.23
C GLU A 117 18.56 -2.05 6.45
N LEU A 118 17.53 -1.20 6.30
CA LEU A 118 16.57 -0.92 7.35
C LEU A 118 15.84 -2.20 7.81
N LEU A 119 15.34 -3.03 6.88
CA LEU A 119 14.69 -4.30 7.22
C LEU A 119 15.63 -5.23 7.97
N MET A 120 16.92 -5.25 7.62
CA MET A 120 17.92 -6.07 8.29
C MET A 120 18.14 -5.65 9.75
N THR A 121 17.91 -4.38 10.10
CA THR A 121 18.01 -3.92 11.50
C THR A 121 16.94 -4.54 12.41
N VAL A 122 15.78 -4.90 11.85
CA VAL A 122 14.64 -5.47 12.62
C VAL A 122 14.53 -6.99 12.48
N THR A 123 15.47 -7.66 11.79
CA THR A 123 15.43 -9.11 11.54
C THR A 123 15.33 -9.93 12.83
N LYS A 124 16.05 -9.55 13.88
CA LYS A 124 16.00 -10.26 15.18
C LYS A 124 14.59 -10.23 15.79
N GLU A 125 13.92 -9.09 15.71
CA GLU A 125 12.54 -8.95 16.20
C GLU A 125 11.58 -9.77 15.33
N PHE A 126 11.75 -9.74 14.01
CA PHE A 126 10.96 -10.54 13.08
C PHE A 126 11.08 -12.05 13.37
N GLU A 127 12.30 -12.56 13.59
CA GLU A 127 12.53 -13.96 13.95
C GLU A 127 11.85 -14.35 15.26
N VAL A 128 11.86 -13.46 16.26
CA VAL A 128 11.15 -13.69 17.53
C VAL A 128 9.64 -13.70 17.31
N ILE A 129 9.11 -12.72 16.57
CA ILE A 129 7.67 -12.62 16.29
C ILE A 129 7.17 -13.86 15.55
N ASN A 130 7.95 -14.37 14.59
CA ASN A 130 7.61 -15.58 13.82
C ASN A 130 7.60 -16.88 14.64
N LYS A 131 8.13 -16.89 15.88
CA LYS A 131 8.02 -18.05 16.78
C LYS A 131 6.65 -18.15 17.45
N TYR A 132 5.88 -17.06 17.47
CA TYR A 132 4.53 -17.04 18.02
C TYR A 132 3.49 -17.46 16.96
N GLY A 133 2.36 -18.02 17.42
CA GLY A 133 1.28 -18.50 16.56
C GLY A 133 1.22 -20.03 16.51
N TYR A 134 0.42 -20.56 15.57
CA TYR A 134 0.27 -22.01 15.40
C TYR A 134 1.56 -22.60 14.82
N LYS A 135 2.07 -23.67 15.46
CA LYS A 135 3.13 -24.49 14.88
C LYS A 135 2.51 -25.24 13.69
N GLN A 136 3.06 -25.03 12.50
CA GLN A 136 2.74 -25.83 11.32
C GLN A 136 3.29 -27.24 11.48
#